data_AF-A0A8H3MA69-F1
#
_entry.id   AF-A0A8H3MA69-F1
#
_cell.length_a   1.000
_cell.length_b   1.000
_cell.length_c   1.000
_cell.angle_alpha   90.00
_cell.angle_beta   90.00
_cell.angle_gamma   90.00
#
_symmetry.space_group_name_H-M   'P 1'
#
loop_
_entity.id
_entity.type
_entity.pdbx_description
1 polymer ?
#
loop_
_entity_poly.entity_id
_entity_poly.type
_entity_poly.pdbx_seq_one_letter_code
_entity_poly.pdbx_strand_id
1 'polypeptide(L)' 'MKGFGVDKDYSKAFEWYLKASNSGNPKGYYNVGKCYHYGMGTNINIKEAIIYYKKASDNGIDHANIELNKISLTN' A
#
# COMPACT_ATOMS: atom_id res chain seq x y z
N MET A 1 -12.59 27.16 -5.35
CA MET A 1 -12.65 25.86 -6.06
C MET A 1 -12.66 24.76 -5.01
N LYS A 2 -13.84 24.22 -4.67
CA LYS A 2 -13.96 22.98 -3.89
C LYS A 2 -13.97 21.85 -4.91
N GLY A 3 -12.92 21.03 -4.94
CA GLY A 3 -12.91 19.83 -5.77
C GLY A 3 -14.10 18.97 -5.35
N PHE A 4 -15.02 18.70 -6.27
CA PHE A 4 -16.15 17.81 -6.03
C PHE A 4 -15.61 16.45 -5.60
N GLY A 5 -15.87 16.10 -4.34
CA GLY A 5 -15.54 14.82 -3.77
C GLY A 5 -16.30 13.73 -4.53
N VAL A 6 -15.61 13.07 -5.44
CA VAL A 6 -15.81 11.62 -5.54
C VAL A 6 -15.27 11.12 -4.21
N ASP A 7 -16.11 10.51 -3.37
CA ASP A 7 -15.61 9.67 -2.29
C ASP A 7 -14.58 8.76 -2.95
N LYS A 8 -13.29 9.02 -2.69
CA LYS A 8 -12.23 8.15 -3.19
C LYS A 8 -12.53 6.83 -2.53
N ASP A 9 -13.13 5.93 -3.28
CA ASP A 9 -13.50 4.60 -2.83
C ASP A 9 -12.20 3.80 -2.70
N TYR A 10 -11.45 4.16 -1.66
CA TYR A 10 -10.19 3.55 -1.34
C TYR A 10 -10.39 2.07 -1.07
N SER A 11 -11.60 1.65 -0.65
CA SER A 11 -11.99 0.25 -0.51
C SER A 11 -11.95 -0.47 -1.85
N LYS A 12 -12.57 0.08 -2.91
CA LYS A 12 -12.43 -0.49 -4.28
C LYS A 12 -11.00 -0.44 -4.78
N ALA A 13 -10.27 0.65 -4.54
CA ALA A 13 -8.86 0.74 -4.94
C ALA A 13 -8.03 -0.35 -4.26
N PHE A 14 -8.26 -0.57 -2.97
CA PHE A 14 -7.61 -1.62 -2.18
C PHE A 14 -7.91 -3.01 -2.75
N GLU A 15 -9.17 -3.31 -3.10
CA GLU A 15 -9.53 -4.56 -3.78
C GLU A 15 -8.77 -4.76 -5.10
N TRP A 16 -8.64 -3.71 -5.92
CA TRP A 16 -7.88 -3.78 -7.17
C TRP A 16 -6.38 -4.00 -6.92
N TYR A 17 -5.81 -3.34 -5.92
CA TYR A 17 -4.42 -3.54 -5.54
C TYR A 17 -4.17 -4.96 -4.99
N LEU A 18 -5.12 -5.53 -4.24
CA LEU A 18 -5.07 -6.92 -3.80
C LEU A 18 -5.11 -7.90 -4.97
N LYS A 19 -5.98 -7.67 -5.97
CA LYS A 19 -6.00 -8.50 -7.18
C LYS A 19 -4.66 -8.45 -7.92
N ALA A 20 -4.09 -7.26 -8.07
CA ALA A 20 -2.78 -7.09 -8.70
C ALA A 20 -1.65 -7.73 -7.88
N SER A 21 -1.68 -7.61 -6.55
CA SER A 21 -0.68 -8.23 -5.67
C SER A 21 -0.77 -9.77 -5.77
N ASN A 22 -1.97 -10.33 -5.80
CA ASN A 22 -2.20 -11.77 -5.97
C ASN A 22 -1.73 -12.30 -7.33
N SER A 23 -1.69 -11.46 -8.38
CA SER A 23 -1.11 -11.80 -9.67
C SER A 23 0.42 -11.61 -9.72
N GLY A 24 1.07 -11.38 -8.59
CA GLY A 24 2.52 -11.16 -8.51
C GLY A 24 2.97 -9.76 -8.92
N ASN A 25 2.06 -8.78 -9.08
CA ASN A 25 2.44 -7.45 -9.55
C ASN A 25 3.21 -6.67 -8.47
N PRO A 26 4.45 -6.22 -8.71
CA PRO A 26 5.26 -5.52 -7.71
C PRO A 26 4.65 -4.18 -7.27
N LYS A 27 4.01 -3.45 -8.21
CA LYS A 27 3.27 -2.22 -7.90
C LYS A 27 1.98 -2.52 -7.12
N GLY A 28 1.37 -3.68 -7.35
CA GLY A 28 0.27 -4.21 -6.55
C GLY A 28 0.67 -4.37 -5.09
N TYR A 29 1.78 -5.07 -4.83
CA TYR A 29 2.34 -5.19 -3.48
C TYR A 29 2.58 -3.83 -2.83
N TYR A 30 3.24 -2.89 -3.54
CA TYR A 30 3.53 -1.56 -3.02
C TYR A 30 2.26 -0.79 -2.61
N ASN A 31 1.22 -0.82 -3.45
CA ASN A 31 -0.02 -0.10 -3.17
C ASN A 31 -0.83 -0.75 -2.03
N VAL A 32 -0.84 -2.08 -1.92
CA VAL A 32 -1.43 -2.77 -0.75
C VAL A 32 -0.69 -2.39 0.54
N GLY A 33 0.66 -2.31 0.49
CA GLY A 33 1.48 -1.83 1.59
C GLY A 33 1.09 -0.42 2.04
N LYS A 34 0.87 0.50 1.08
CA LYS A 34 0.37 1.87 1.36
C LYS A 34 -1.01 1.87 1.98
N CYS A 35 -1.93 1.05 1.48
CA CYS A 35 -3.27 0.95 2.02
C CYS A 35 -3.26 0.54 3.50
N TYR A 36 -2.45 -0.46 3.86
CA TYR A 36 -2.31 -0.85 5.27
C TYR A 36 -1.52 0.14 6.12
N HIS A 37 -0.55 0.86 5.56
CA HIS A 37 0.21 1.88 6.30
C HIS A 37 -0.69 3.07 6.69
N TYR A 38 -1.51 3.56 5.75
CA TYR A 38 -2.29 4.79 5.93
C TYR A 38 -3.78 4.56 6.20
N GLY A 39 -4.23 3.30 6.26
CA GLY A 39 -5.65 2.97 6.42
C GLY A 39 -6.50 3.38 5.21
N MET A 40 -5.96 3.27 4.00
CA MET A 40 -6.68 3.64 2.78
C MET A 40 -7.48 2.45 2.27
N GLY A 41 -8.79 2.43 2.54
CA GLY A 41 -9.69 1.36 2.11
C GLY A 41 -9.60 0.09 2.96
N THR A 42 -8.86 0.16 4.06
CA THR A 42 -8.68 -0.88 5.07
C THR A 42 -8.33 -0.19 6.39
N ASN A 43 -8.38 -0.90 7.52
CA ASN A 43 -7.80 -0.41 8.77
C ASN A 43 -6.27 -0.38 8.67
N ILE A 44 -5.66 0.52 9.45
CA ILE A 44 -4.19 0.57 9.58
C ILE A 44 -3.71 -0.77 10.14
N ASN A 45 -2.74 -1.38 9.45
CA ASN A 45 -2.07 -2.60 9.88
C ASN A 45 -0.59 -2.53 9.49
N ILE A 46 0.24 -2.05 10.41
CA ILE A 46 1.67 -1.86 10.15
C ILE A 46 2.39 -3.18 9.84
N LYS A 47 1.97 -4.29 10.45
CA LYS A 47 2.59 -5.60 10.19
C LYS A 47 2.36 -6.03 8.74
N GLU A 48 1.13 -5.94 8.26
CA GLU A 48 0.80 -6.23 6.86
C GLU A 48 1.49 -5.25 5.91
N ALA A 49 1.52 -3.96 6.23
CA ALA A 49 2.21 -2.96 5.42
C ALA A 49 3.68 -3.33 5.17
N ILE A 50 4.41 -3.73 6.22
CA ILE A 50 5.81 -4.16 6.12
C ILE A 50 5.94 -5.40 5.22
N ILE A 51 5.07 -6.40 5.37
CA ILE A 51 5.10 -7.63 4.56
C ILE A 51 4.96 -7.28 3.07
N TYR A 52 3.99 -6.44 2.73
CA TYR A 52 3.72 -6.06 1.34
C TYR A 52 4.81 -5.16 0.76
N TYR A 53 5.38 -4.23 1.53
CA TYR A 53 6.53 -3.46 1.06
C TYR A 53 7.78 -4.29 0.86
N LYS A 54 8.05 -5.28 1.72
CA LYS A 54 9.16 -6.22 1.51
C LYS A 54 8.97 -7.00 0.20
N LYS A 55 7.79 -7.58 -0.02
CA LYS A 55 7.46 -8.25 -1.30
C LYS A 55 7.66 -7.32 -2.50
N ALA A 56 7.27 -6.04 -2.39
CA ALA A 56 7.47 -5.06 -3.45
C ALA A 56 8.95 -4.79 -3.72
N SER A 57 9.76 -4.60 -2.67
CA SER A 57 11.21 -4.41 -2.77
C SER A 57 11.90 -5.63 -3.38
N ASP A 58 11.55 -6.83 -2.93
CA ASP A 58 12.10 -8.09 -3.44
C ASP A 58 11.81 -8.30 -4.94
N ASN A 59 10.77 -7.63 -5.46
CA ASN A 59 10.41 -7.63 -6.87
C ASN A 59 10.79 -6.32 -7.61
N GLY A 60 11.78 -5.58 -7.10
CA GLY A 60 12.38 -4.44 -7.80
C GLY A 60 11.68 -3.10 -7.63
N ILE A 61 10.78 -2.95 -6.65
CA ILE A 61 10.25 -1.63 -6.26
C ILE A 61 11.15 -1.02 -5.19
N ASP A 62 12.24 -0.39 -5.61
CA ASP A 62 13.22 0.23 -4.70
C ASP A 62 12.59 1.29 -3.77
N HIS A 63 11.54 1.94 -4.25
CA HIS A 63 10.77 2.92 -3.48
C HIS A 63 10.08 2.31 -2.25
N ALA A 64 9.87 0.99 -2.20
CA ALA A 64 9.30 0.33 -1.04
C ALA A 64 10.22 0.40 0.18
N ASN A 65 11.54 0.45 0.00
CA ASN A 65 12.50 0.61 1.09
C ASN A 65 12.38 1.97 1.79
N ILE A 66 12.01 3.02 1.03
CA ILE A 66 11.74 4.34 1.61
C ILE A 66 10.53 4.27 2.56
N GLU A 67 9.48 3.56 2.17
CA GLU A 67 8.30 3.37 3.03
C GLU A 67 8.58 2.48 4.25
N LEU A 68 9.40 1.44 4.09
CA LEU A 68 9.86 0.60 5.21
C LEU A 68 10.66 1.40 6.24
N ASN A 69 11.55 2.29 5.76
CA ASN A 69 12.34 3.16 6.63
C ASN A 69 11.44 4.14 7.39
N LYS A 70 10.44 4.74 6.73
CA LYS A 70 9.46 5.62 7.40
C LYS A 70 8.74 4.91 8.54
N ILE A 71 8.22 3.70 8.29
CA ILE A 71 7.54 2.89 9.32
C ILE A 71 8.45 2.60 10.52
N SER A 72 9.72 2.30 10.24
CA SER A 72 10.70 1.95 11.28
C SER A 72 11.14 3.16 12.11
N LEU A 73 11.05 4.38 11.56
CA LEU A 73 11.38 5.63 12.26
C LEU A 73 10.22 6.16 13.13
N THR A 74 9.01 5.64 12.95
CA THR A 74 7.80 6.10 13.64
C THR A 74 7.34 5.16 14.76
N ASN A 75 8.04 4.05 15.02
CA ASN A 75 7.75 3.07 16.08
C ASN A 75 8.78 3.13 17.22
#